data_AF-A0A949SU12-F1
#
_entry.id   AF-A0A949SU12-F1
#
_cell.length_a   1.000
_cell.length_b   1.000
_cell.length_c   1.000
_cell.angle_alpha   90.00
_cell.angle_beta   90.00
_cell.angle_gamma   90.00
#
_symmetry.space_group_name_H-M   'P 1'
#
loop_
_entity.id
_entity.type
_entity.pdbx_description
1 polymer ?
#
loop_
_entity_poly.entity_id
_entity_poly.type
_entity_poly.pdbx_seq_one_letter_code
_entity_poly.pdbx_strand_id
1 'polypeptide(L)' 'MGANTYIGNAPNFMVKAIAEQNDIRMPGFIGYMLWSVGILVPLFVVLTLLFLR' A
#
# COMPACT_ATOMS: atom_id res chain seq x y z
N MET A 1 -10.16 -8.72 3.21
CA MET A 1 -8.80 -8.35 2.75
C MET A 1 -8.44 -6.89 3.06
N GLY A 2 -8.92 -6.30 4.17
CA GLY A 2 -8.46 -4.98 4.64
C GLY A 2 -7.17 -5.06 5.47
N ALA A 3 -7.00 -6.14 6.24
CA ALA A 3 -5.87 -6.37 7.13
C ALA A 3 -4.48 -6.43 6.45
N ASN A 4 -4.46 -6.70 5.13
CA ASN A 4 -3.23 -6.70 4.33
C ASN A 4 -2.84 -5.30 3.85
N THR A 5 -3.65 -4.28 4.14
CA THR A 5 -3.37 -2.88 3.83
C THR A 5 -3.01 -2.12 5.10
N TYR A 6 -2.42 -0.93 4.98
CA TYR A 6 -2.17 -0.11 6.17
C TYR A 6 -3.45 0.47 6.81
N ILE A 7 -4.62 0.24 6.21
CA ILE A 7 -5.93 0.73 6.67
C ILE A 7 -6.82 -0.44 7.10
N GLY A 8 -6.26 -1.49 7.70
CA GLY A 8 -7.12 -2.61 8.13
C GLY A 8 -6.60 -3.49 9.25
N ASN A 9 -5.52 -3.11 9.93
CA ASN A 9 -5.09 -3.78 11.16
C ASN A 9 -4.65 -2.74 12.22
N ALA A 10 -4.75 -3.13 13.49
CA ALA A 10 -4.52 -2.21 14.61
C ALA A 10 -3.12 -1.58 14.62
N PRO A 11 -2.01 -2.31 14.38
CA PRO A 11 -0.69 -1.70 14.32
C PRO A 11 -0.56 -0.63 13.22
N ASN A 12 -1.09 -0.89 12.02
CA ASN A 12 -1.01 0.06 10.92
C ASN A 12 -1.86 1.31 11.16
N PHE A 13 -3.01 1.17 11.85
CA PHE A 13 -3.80 2.32 12.28
C PHE A 13 -3.08 3.17 13.33
N MET A 14 -2.34 2.54 14.25
CA MET A 14 -1.50 3.25 15.21
C MET A 14 -0.42 4.08 14.48
N VAL A 15 0.29 3.49 13.52
CA VAL A 15 1.30 4.21 12.72
C VAL A 15 0.66 5.34 11.90
N LYS A 16 -0.49 5.09 11.28
CA LYS A 16 -1.26 6.10 10.54
C LYS A 16 -1.63 7.28 11.44
N ALA A 17 -2.10 7.03 12.66
CA ALA A 17 -2.45 8.06 13.62
C ALA A 17 -1.23 8.91 14.05
N ILE A 18 -0.08 8.28 14.29
CA ILE A 18 1.17 8.99 14.58
C ILE A 18 1.58 9.88 13.40
N ALA A 19 1.48 9.39 12.17
CA ALA A 19 1.80 10.17 10.97
C ALA A 19 0.85 11.38 10.82
N GLU A 20 -0.46 11.17 11.00
CA GLU A 20 -1.46 12.24 10.95
C GLU A 20 -1.26 13.29 12.05
N GLN A 21 -0.81 12.88 13.24
CA GLN A 21 -0.43 13.80 14.34
C GLN A 21 0.81 14.65 14.02
N ASN A 22 1.68 14.20 13.12
CA ASN A 22 2.86 14.94 12.65
C ASN A 22 2.57 15.71 11.34
N ASP A 23 1.29 16.01 11.07
CA ASP A 23 0.83 16.70 9.86
C ASP A 23 1.18 15.99 8.53
N ILE A 24 1.49 14.70 8.57
CA ILE A 24 1.73 13.89 7.37
C ILE A 24 0.38 13.42 6.83
N ARG A 25 0.03 13.87 5.61
CA ARG A 25 -1.20 13.46 4.93
C ARG A 25 -1.10 12.02 4.46
N MET A 26 -1.78 11.13 5.17
CA MET A 26 -1.90 9.73 4.79
C MET A 26 -2.96 9.56 3.69
N PRO A 27 -2.71 8.73 2.66
CA PRO A 27 -3.71 8.48 1.63
C PRO A 27 -5.00 7.83 2.18
N GLY A 28 -6.09 7.93 1.44
CA GLY A 28 -7.28 7.10 1.68
C GLY A 28 -7.09 5.68 1.13
N PHE A 29 -8.05 4.79 1.39
CA PHE A 29 -8.00 3.41 0.89
C PHE A 29 -7.87 3.30 -0.63
N ILE A 30 -8.68 4.07 -1.38
CA ILE A 30 -8.62 4.05 -2.84
C ILE A 30 -7.28 4.61 -3.35
N GLY A 31 -6.79 5.70 -2.74
CA GLY A 31 -5.49 6.27 -3.09
C GLY A 31 -4.36 5.27 -2.89
N TYR A 32 -4.35 4.58 -1.75
CA TYR A 32 -3.40 3.50 -1.47
C TYR A 32 -3.49 2.34 -2.48
N MET A 33 -4.70 1.93 -2.84
CA MET A 33 -4.90 0.83 -3.80
C MET A 33 -4.37 1.19 -5.19
N LEU A 34 -4.62 2.41 -5.66
CA LEU A 34 -4.10 2.88 -6.95
C LEU A 34 -2.57 2.91 -6.96
N TRP A 35 -1.95 3.45 -5.90
CA TRP A 35 -0.49 3.45 -5.74
C TRP A 35 0.09 2.03 -5.70
N SER A 36 -0.53 1.14 -4.93
CA SER A 36 -0.06 -0.23 -4.76
C SER A 36 -0.15 -1.00 -6.09
N VAL A 37 -1.29 -0.95 -6.77
CA VAL A 37 -1.49 -1.63 -8.06
C VAL A 37 -0.56 -1.03 -9.13
N GLY A 38 -0.44 0.30 -9.16
CA GLY A 38 0.41 1.01 -10.13
C GLY A 38 1.89 0.66 -10.04
N ILE A 39 2.37 0.19 -8.89
CA ILE A 39 3.78 -0.23 -8.71
C ILE A 39 3.90 -1.77 -8.79
N LEU A 40 3.06 -2.48 -8.04
CA LEU A 40 3.21 -3.93 -7.86
C LEU A 40 2.86 -4.71 -9.12
N VAL A 41 1.84 -4.30 -9.89
CA VAL A 41 1.46 -5.02 -11.12
C VAL A 41 2.53 -4.89 -12.20
N PRO A 42 3.06 -3.69 -12.53
CA PRO A 42 4.16 -3.59 -13.48
C PRO A 42 5.40 -4.36 -13.03
N LEU A 43 5.76 -4.28 -11.75
CA LEU A 43 6.90 -5.02 -11.21
C LEU A 43 6.69 -6.54 -11.37
N PHE A 44 5.50 -7.04 -11.05
CA PHE A 44 5.14 -8.45 -11.20
C PHE A 44 5.23 -8.91 -12.66
N VAL A 45 4.76 -8.09 -13.61
CA VAL A 45 4.88 -8.38 -15.05
C VAL A 45 6.34 -8.45 -15.48
N VAL A 46 7.16 -7.48 -15.07
CA VAL A 46 8.60 -7.45 -15.40
C VAL A 46 9.30 -8.69 -14.85
N LEU A 47 9.07 -9.04 -13.57
CA LEU A 47 9.65 -10.23 -12.96
C LEU A 47 9.22 -11.51 -13.67
N THR A 48 7.93 -11.60 -14.03
CA THR A 48 7.40 -12.76 -14.77
C THR A 48 8.08 -12.90 -16.13
N LEU A 49 8.28 -11.81 -16.87
CA LEU A 49 8.96 -11.83 -18.17
C LEU A 49 10.45 -12.14 -18.07
N LEU A 50 11.12 -11.73 -17.01
CA LEU A 50 12.55 -11.95 -16.81
C LEU A 50 12.89 -13.35 -16.29
N PHE A 51 12.05 -13.93 -15.42
CA PHE A 51 12.38 -15.17 -14.70
C PHE A 51 11.51 -16.37 -15.06
N LEU A 52 10.30 -16.15 -15.58
CA LEU A 52 9.27 -17.20 -15.78
C LEU A 52 8.80 -17.32 -17.23
N ARG A 53 9.51 -16.67 -18.16
CA ARG A 53 9.35 -16.89 -19.61
C ARG A 53 10.23 -18.04 -20.08
#